data_AF-A0A395W666-F1
#
_entry.id   AF-A0A395W666-F1
#
_cell.length_a   1.000
_cell.length_b   1.000
_cell.length_c   1.000
_cell.angle_alpha   90.00
_cell.angle_beta   90.00
_cell.angle_gamma   90.00
#
_symmetry.space_group_name_H-M   'P 1'
#
loop_
_entity.id
_entity.type
_entity.pdbx_description
1 polymer ?
#
loop_
_entity_poly.entity_id
_entity_poly.type
_entity_poly.pdbx_seq_one_letter_code
_entity_poly.pdbx_strand_id
1 'polypeptide(L)'
;MLRRKLYRNLWHYKGQFFTIFLMVFIGMLAFSGIHGYMDGMDESAKEYYKEYNLQDLWITNTNVSDSDLNDLKSLDHVRDVNRALVLNAKLKRYKDVTLETNILEENTISKMHVVKGEK
;
A
#
# COMPACT_ATOMS: atom_id res chain seq x y z
N MET A 1 -1.02 -32.61 -44.23
CA MET A 1 -1.38 -31.55 -45.21
C MET A 1 -1.94 -30.27 -44.60
N LEU A 2 -2.80 -30.34 -43.58
CA LEU A 2 -3.48 -29.15 -43.00
C LEU A 2 -2.54 -28.10 -42.37
N ARG A 3 -1.55 -28.50 -41.56
CA ARG A 3 -0.60 -27.55 -40.93
C ARG A 3 0.24 -26.77 -41.94
N ARG A 4 0.75 -27.43 -42.99
CA ARG A 4 1.46 -26.75 -44.10
C ARG A 4 0.56 -25.74 -44.82
N LYS A 5 -0.73 -26.06 -45.01
CA LYS A 5 -1.71 -25.13 -45.59
C LYS A 5 -1.94 -23.92 -44.68
N LEU A 6 -2.03 -24.12 -43.37
CA LEU A 6 -2.18 -23.06 -42.38
C LEU A 6 -0.99 -22.08 -42.41
N TYR A 7 0.25 -22.56 -42.38
CA TYR A 7 1.43 -21.70 -42.46
C TYR A 7 1.51 -20.92 -43.79
N ARG A 8 1.16 -21.56 -44.92
CA ARG A 8 1.10 -20.88 -46.21
C ARG A 8 0.04 -19.77 -46.22
N ASN A 9 -1.11 -20.01 -45.59
CA ASN A 9 -2.17 -19.00 -45.46
C ASN A 9 -1.76 -17.85 -44.54
N LEU A 10 -1.14 -18.13 -43.40
CA LEU A 10 -0.58 -17.12 -42.50
C LEU A 10 0.44 -16.23 -43.22
N TRP A 11 1.29 -16.82 -44.07
CA TRP A 11 2.27 -16.08 -44.86
C TRP A 11 1.63 -15.23 -45.96
N HIS A 12 0.57 -15.75 -46.60
CA HIS A 12 -0.17 -15.04 -47.63
C HIS A 12 -0.96 -13.84 -47.06
N TYR A 13 -1.57 -14.00 -45.88
CA TYR A 13 -2.35 -12.96 -45.18
C TYR A 13 -1.61 -12.32 -44.00
N LYS A 14 -0.27 -12.24 -44.08
CA LYS A 14 0.60 -11.83 -42.97
C LYS A 14 0.22 -10.50 -42.32
N GLY A 15 -0.22 -9.51 -43.10
CA GLY A 15 -0.61 -8.20 -42.58
C GLY A 15 -1.88 -8.26 -41.71
N GLN A 16 -2.94 -8.89 -42.22
CA GLN A 16 -4.21 -9.03 -41.47
C GLN A 16 -4.03 -9.88 -40.22
N PHE A 17 -3.27 -10.99 -40.32
CA PHE A 17 -2.95 -11.81 -39.16
C PHE A 17 -2.18 -11.03 -38.10
N PHE A 18 -1.17 -10.25 -38.51
CA PHE A 18 -0.38 -9.44 -37.59
C PHE A 18 -1.21 -8.36 -36.88
N THR A 19 -2.16 -7.72 -37.58
CA THR A 19 -3.07 -6.74 -36.96
C THR A 19 -3.97 -7.37 -35.89
N ILE A 20 -4.57 -8.53 -36.18
CA ILE A 20 -5.40 -9.25 -35.19
C ILE A 20 -4.54 -9.69 -34.00
N PHE A 21 -3.35 -10.23 -34.27
CA PHE A 21 -2.39 -10.58 -33.23
C PHE A 21 -2.06 -9.38 -32.35
N LEU A 22 -1.76 -8.22 -32.94
CA LEU A 22 -1.40 -7.02 -32.20
C LEU A 22 -2.56 -6.50 -31.33
N MET A 23 -3.80 -6.52 -31.84
CA MET A 23 -4.99 -6.14 -31.05
C MET A 23 -5.14 -7.01 -29.80
N VAL A 24 -5.04 -8.34 -29.97
CA VAL A 24 -5.14 -9.29 -28.85
C VAL A 24 -3.94 -9.14 -27.92
N PHE A 25 -2.74 -8.98 -28.48
CA PHE A 25 -1.51 -8.86 -27.71
C PHE A 25 -1.49 -7.62 -26.82
N ILE A 26 -1.91 -6.47 -27.34
CA ILE A 26 -2.02 -5.24 -26.54
C ILE A 26 -3.02 -5.42 -25.40
N GLY A 27 -4.18 -6.04 -25.68
CA GLY A 27 -5.17 -6.33 -24.64
C GLY A 27 -4.61 -7.24 -23.54
N MET A 28 -3.90 -8.31 -23.93
CA MET A 28 -3.26 -9.23 -22.99
C MET A 28 -2.13 -8.58 -22.19
N LEU A 29 -1.31 -7.75 -22.84
CA LEU A 29 -0.23 -7.01 -22.18
C LEU A 29 -0.77 -6.02 -21.14
N ALA A 30 -1.79 -5.24 -21.52
CA ALA A 30 -2.42 -4.30 -20.59
C ALA A 30 -3.05 -5.02 -19.40
N PHE A 31 -3.78 -6.12 -19.65
CA PHE A 31 -4.39 -6.93 -18.61
C PHE A 31 -3.34 -7.51 -17.64
N SER A 32 -2.30 -8.16 -18.19
CA SER A 32 -1.22 -8.73 -17.37
C SER A 32 -0.42 -7.67 -16.65
N GLY A 33 -0.21 -6.49 -17.26
CA GLY A 33 0.53 -5.39 -16.65
C GLY A 33 -0.21 -4.79 -15.46
N ILE A 34 -1.52 -4.57 -15.59
CA ILE A 34 -2.35 -4.08 -14.48
C ILE A 34 -2.37 -5.09 -13.33
N HIS A 35 -2.60 -6.37 -13.62
CA HIS A 35 -2.59 -7.41 -12.60
C HIS A 35 -1.23 -7.53 -11.90
N GLY A 36 -0.13 -7.56 -12.66
CA GLY A 36 1.21 -7.62 -12.07
C GLY A 36 1.53 -6.40 -11.20
N TYR A 37 1.07 -5.22 -11.59
CA TYR A 37 1.20 -4.01 -10.77
C TYR A 37 0.37 -4.09 -9.49
N MET A 38 -0.89 -4.54 -9.56
CA MET A 38 -1.77 -4.69 -8.40
C MET A 38 -1.22 -5.71 -7.40
N ASP A 39 -0.77 -6.86 -7.87
CA ASP A 39 -0.18 -7.90 -7.03
C ASP A 39 1.12 -7.39 -6.37
N GLY A 40 1.94 -6.64 -7.11
CA GLY A 40 3.15 -6.01 -6.58
C GLY A 40 2.87 -4.96 -5.51
N MET A 41 1.81 -4.16 -5.67
CA MET A 41 1.37 -3.21 -4.64
C MET A 41 0.88 -3.92 -3.37
N ASP A 42 0.09 -5.00 -3.52
CA ASP A 42 -0.44 -5.76 -2.39
C ASP A 42 0.70 -6.38 -1.56
N GLU A 43 1.69 -6.99 -2.23
CA GLU A 43 2.86 -7.55 -1.55
C GLU A 43 3.69 -6.47 -0.84
N SER A 44 3.95 -5.35 -1.53
CA SER A 44 4.69 -4.23 -0.94
C SER A 44 3.97 -3.63 0.28
N ALA A 45 2.64 -3.52 0.22
CA ALA A 45 1.84 -3.04 1.35
C ALA A 45 1.90 -4.00 2.53
N LYS A 46 1.78 -5.31 2.30
CA LYS A 46 1.90 -6.33 3.36
C LYS A 46 3.28 -6.33 4.01
N GLU A 47 4.34 -6.24 3.21
CA GLU A 47 5.71 -6.16 3.71
C GLU A 47 5.88 -4.91 4.58
N TYR A 48 5.44 -3.76 4.10
CA TYR A 48 5.48 -2.51 4.85
C TYR A 48 4.68 -2.60 6.17
N TYR A 49 3.44 -3.09 6.14
CA TYR A 49 2.63 -3.22 7.36
C TYR A 49 3.26 -4.16 8.39
N LYS A 50 3.90 -5.22 7.93
CA LYS A 50 4.60 -6.17 8.79
C LYS A 50 5.89 -5.60 9.38
N GLU A 51 6.71 -4.94 8.57
CA GLU A 51 8.00 -4.36 9.00
C GLU A 51 7.80 -3.24 10.04
N TYR A 52 6.82 -2.36 9.78
CA TYR A 52 6.52 -1.19 10.62
C TYR A 52 5.51 -1.49 11.73
N ASN A 53 5.06 -2.75 11.86
CA ASN A 53 4.11 -3.19 12.88
C ASN A 53 2.85 -2.31 12.91
N LEU A 54 2.19 -2.17 11.76
CA LEU A 54 0.99 -1.33 11.63
C LEU A 54 -0.08 -1.76 12.65
N GLN A 55 -0.68 -0.79 13.33
CA GLN A 55 -1.76 -1.04 14.28
C GLN A 55 -3.01 -1.64 13.63
N ASP A 56 -3.66 -2.55 14.33
CA ASP A 56 -4.97 -3.09 13.93
C ASP A 56 -6.13 -2.18 14.37
N LEU A 57 -5.98 -1.50 15.53
CA LEU A 57 -7.02 -0.68 16.14
C LEU A 57 -6.46 0.67 16.61
N TRP A 58 -7.28 1.71 16.47
CA TRP A 58 -7.00 3.05 17.00
C TRP A 58 -8.12 3.48 17.94
N ILE A 59 -7.77 3.80 19.18
CA ILE A 59 -8.72 4.23 20.21
C ILE A 59 -8.42 5.69 20.54
N THR A 60 -9.43 6.55 20.41
CA THR A 60 -9.31 7.96 20.77
C THR A 60 -10.10 8.22 22.05
N ASN A 61 -9.43 8.74 23.07
CA ASN A 61 -10.07 9.18 24.31
C ASN A 61 -9.33 10.38 24.90
N THR A 62 -9.98 11.12 25.79
CA THR A 62 -9.34 12.14 26.61
C THR A 62 -8.76 11.51 27.87
N ASN A 63 -7.57 11.94 28.28
CA ASN A 63 -6.91 11.52 29.54
C ASN A 63 -6.71 10.00 29.69
N VAL A 64 -6.15 9.32 28.68
CA VAL A 64 -5.77 7.90 28.80
C VAL A 64 -4.71 7.74 29.88
N SER A 65 -5.03 7.00 30.94
CA SER A 65 -4.18 6.77 32.12
C SER A 65 -3.28 5.55 31.95
N ASP A 66 -2.35 5.36 32.90
CA ASP A 66 -1.49 4.16 32.93
C ASP A 66 -2.28 2.89 33.26
N SER A 67 -3.37 2.99 34.04
CA SER A 67 -4.26 1.85 34.31
C SER A 67 -4.97 1.39 33.04
N ASP A 68 -5.47 2.33 32.22
CA ASP A 68 -6.13 1.98 30.95
C ASP A 68 -5.17 1.22 30.02
N LEU A 69 -3.90 1.64 29.99
CA LEU A 69 -2.86 0.98 29.20
C LEU A 69 -2.60 -0.45 29.69
N ASN A 70 -2.51 -0.65 31.02
CA ASN A 70 -2.26 -1.96 31.61
C ASN A 70 -3.45 -2.90 31.44
N ASP A 71 -4.66 -2.40 31.58
CA ASP A 71 -5.89 -3.18 31.37
C ASP A 71 -5.96 -3.66 29.92
N LEU A 72 -5.66 -2.80 28.94
CA LEU A 72 -5.59 -3.20 27.52
C LEU A 72 -4.51 -4.24 27.25
N LYS A 73 -3.31 -4.07 27.83
CA LYS A 73 -2.20 -5.04 27.72
C LYS A 73 -2.50 -6.39 28.37
N SER A 74 -3.45 -6.45 29.31
CA SER A 74 -3.82 -7.68 30.02
C SER A 74 -4.78 -8.59 29.24
N LEU A 75 -5.34 -8.13 28.12
CA LEU A 75 -6.27 -8.90 27.30
C LEU A 75 -5.55 -9.99 26.51
N ASP A 76 -6.08 -11.22 26.52
CA ASP A 76 -5.46 -12.43 25.94
C ASP A 76 -5.06 -12.34 24.45
N HIS A 77 -5.65 -11.41 23.70
CA HIS A 77 -5.41 -11.25 22.25
C HIS A 77 -4.74 -9.91 21.88
N VAL A 78 -4.30 -9.15 22.88
CA VAL A 78 -3.58 -7.90 22.66
C VAL A 78 -2.09 -8.16 22.80
N ARG A 79 -1.34 -7.99 21.71
CA ARG A 79 0.10 -8.20 21.72
C ARG A 79 0.87 -6.99 22.22
N ASP A 80 0.54 -5.80 21.70
CA ASP A 80 1.23 -4.55 21.98
C ASP A 80 0.18 -3.42 22.13
N VAL A 81 0.46 -2.44 22.98
CA VAL A 81 -0.35 -1.22 23.11
C VAL A 81 0.56 -0.03 23.31
N ASN A 82 0.40 1.00 22.46
CA ASN A 82 1.11 2.27 22.56
C ASN A 82 0.12 3.41 22.76
N ARG A 83 0.56 4.43 23.52
CA ARG A 83 -0.14 5.71 23.61
C ARG A 83 0.55 6.75 22.76
N ALA A 84 -0.28 7.59 22.15
CA ALA A 84 0.16 8.74 21.38
C ALA A 84 -0.73 9.94 21.72
N LEU A 85 -0.12 11.10 21.84
CA LEU A 85 -0.83 12.38 21.87
C LEU A 85 -0.77 13.00 20.48
N VAL A 86 -1.93 13.13 19.84
CA VAL A 86 -2.08 13.70 18.51
C VAL A 86 -2.68 15.09 18.60
N LEU A 87 -1.95 16.09 18.14
CA LEU A 87 -2.35 17.50 18.19
C LEU A 87 -2.37 18.10 16.79
N ASN A 88 -3.50 18.71 16.43
CA ASN A 88 -3.64 19.46 15.19
C ASN A 88 -3.46 20.96 15.46
N ALA A 89 -2.46 21.58 14.85
CA ALA A 89 -2.15 23.00 14.99
C ALA A 89 -2.21 23.71 13.63
N LYS A 90 -2.76 24.92 13.58
CA LYS A 90 -2.75 25.75 12.36
C LYS A 90 -1.47 26.59 12.30
N LEU A 91 -0.80 26.59 11.16
CA LEU A 91 0.46 27.32 11.04
C LEU A 91 0.22 28.82 10.87
N LYS A 92 0.68 29.61 11.84
CA LYS A 92 0.57 31.08 11.80
C LYS A 92 1.34 31.59 10.58
N ARG A 93 0.64 32.29 9.66
CA ARG A 93 1.09 32.85 8.36
C ARG A 93 0.79 32.03 7.11
N TYR A 94 0.29 30.80 7.24
CA TYR A 94 -0.11 30.01 6.08
C TYR A 94 -1.60 29.72 6.16
N LYS A 95 -2.32 30.14 5.12
CA LYS A 95 -3.74 29.83 4.99
C LYS A 95 -3.87 28.36 4.64
N ASP A 96 -4.77 27.66 5.33
CA ASP A 96 -5.12 26.26 5.06
C ASP A 96 -3.97 25.25 5.27
N VAL A 97 -2.98 25.60 6.10
CA VAL A 97 -1.93 24.66 6.54
C VAL A 97 -2.19 24.20 7.97
N THR A 98 -2.40 22.89 8.12
CA THR A 98 -2.54 22.20 9.41
C THR A 98 -1.33 21.29 9.62
N LEU A 99 -0.74 21.37 10.80
CA LEU A 99 0.32 20.50 11.28
C LEU A 99 -0.28 19.51 12.26
N GLU A 100 -0.23 18.22 11.91
CA GLU A 100 -0.49 17.15 12.86
C GLU A 100 0.83 16.80 13.58
N THR A 101 0.84 17.00 14.89
CA THR A 101 1.97 16.67 15.76
C THR A 101 1.63 15.41 16.55
N ASN A 102 2.38 14.34 16.30
CA ASN A 102 2.25 13.07 17.02
C ASN A 102 3.38 12.97 18.04
N ILE A 103 3.03 12.98 19.34
CA ILE A 103 3.97 12.76 20.44
C ILE A 103 3.81 11.30 20.87
N LEU A 104 4.84 10.51 20.65
CA LEU A 104 4.86 9.07 20.93
C LEU A 104 5.63 8.79 22.22
N GLU A 105 5.05 7.99 23.12
CA GLU A 105 5.78 7.48 24.29
C GLU A 105 6.77 6.37 23.88
N GLU A 106 6.32 5.47 23.01
CA GLU A 106 7.11 4.39 22.43
C GLU A 106 6.88 4.31 20.92
N ASN A 107 7.93 3.96 20.18
CA ASN A 107 7.90 3.81 18.71
C ASN A 107 8.03 2.32 18.31
N THR A 108 7.09 1.51 18.78
CA THR A 108 7.07 0.04 18.59
C THR A 108 5.93 -0.42 17.68
N ILE A 109 4.80 0.30 17.67
CA ILE A 109 3.63 0.09 16.79
C ILE A 109 3.53 1.26 15.80
N SER A 110 3.11 0.99 14.56
CA SER A 110 2.94 1.97 13.47
C SER A 110 4.17 2.85 13.32
N LYS A 111 5.35 2.23 13.26
CA LYS A 111 6.63 2.93 13.31
C LYS A 111 6.73 3.95 12.19
N MET A 112 7.21 5.15 12.50
CA MET A 112 7.42 6.17 11.47
C MET A 112 8.63 5.83 10.59
N HIS A 113 8.41 5.77 9.28
CA HIS A 113 9.49 5.64 8.30
C HIS A 113 10.18 7.00 8.10
N VAL A 114 11.47 7.10 8.46
CA VAL A 114 12.24 8.34 8.37
C VAL A 114 12.89 8.45 7.00
N VAL A 115 12.44 9.42 6.21
CA VAL A 115 13.04 9.75 4.91
C VAL A 115 13.95 10.98 5.06
N LYS A 116 15.19 10.86 4.60
CA LYS A 116 16.12 12.00 4.55
C LYS A 116 15.70 12.93 3.41
N GLY A 117 15.35 14.17 3.73
CA GLY A 117 15.01 15.18 2.72
C GLY A 117 16.20 15.49 1.81
N GLU A 118 15.92 15.63 0.51
CA GLU A 118 16.85 16.27 -0.43
C GLU A 118 16.82 17.79 -0.22
N LYS A 119 18.00 18.42 -0.33
CA LYS A 119 18.19 19.85 -0.08
C LYS A 119 17.60 20.71 -1.19
#